data_AF-A0A0S7WZ01-F1
#
_entry.id   AF-A0A0S7WZ01-F1
#
_cell.length_a   1.000
_cell.length_b   1.000
_cell.length_c   1.000
_cell.angle_alpha   90.00
_cell.angle_beta   90.00
_cell.angle_gamma   90.00
#
_symmetry.space_group_name_H-M   'P 1'
#
loop_
_entity.id
_entity.type
_entity.pdbx_description
1 polymer ?
#
loop_
_entity_poly.entity_id
_entity_poly.type
_entity_poly.pdbx_seq_one_letter_code
_entity_poly.pdbx_strand_id
1 'polypeptide(L)'
;MKDIKERTKSWWKLNLANFITVVGLFLTIVFIYLCLYHPEMLWLIAALIIPIEASDYIDGKIARRYGESLLGSILDRKRDRVFIFPSLIILAWHHRWKLEQLPTALVYAGKILIIITIILEVITLLTFFVGVVLKSIEIVFYNQKKEKLDLGPNEAGRDSIYCGFAVITVWIWSLTIEKYSGLPVIYFSTPLLAYGLGRMIWKRILSLHGYWERVFPKN
;
A
#
# COMPACT_ATOMS: atom_id res chain seq x y z
N MET A 1 18.56 15.73 35.38
CA MET A 1 17.54 16.64 34.79
C MET A 1 17.54 16.67 33.26
N LYS A 2 18.69 16.72 32.58
CA LYS A 2 18.78 16.60 31.10
C LYS A 2 18.15 15.30 30.57
N ASP A 3 18.43 14.18 31.24
CA ASP A 3 17.99 12.84 30.86
C ASP A 3 16.44 12.67 30.87
N ILE A 4 15.76 13.25 31.86
CA ILE A 4 14.28 13.23 31.95
C ILE A 4 13.65 14.09 30.83
N LYS A 5 14.25 15.23 30.48
CA LYS A 5 13.78 16.09 29.37
C LYS A 5 13.99 15.43 28.00
N GLU A 6 15.07 14.69 27.81
CA GLU A 6 15.30 13.95 26.56
C GLU A 6 14.37 12.74 26.43
N ARG A 7 14.13 12.01 27.52
CA ARG A 7 13.21 10.86 27.55
C ARG A 7 11.76 11.28 27.27
N THR A 8 11.29 12.37 27.88
CA THR A 8 9.94 12.91 27.63
C THR A 8 9.80 13.46 26.21
N LYS A 9 10.80 14.15 25.67
CA LYS A 9 10.81 14.65 24.29
C LYS A 9 10.78 13.51 23.26
N SER A 10 11.46 12.39 23.53
CA SER A 10 11.38 11.18 22.70
C SER A 10 9.98 10.57 22.73
N TRP A 11 9.38 10.42 23.92
CA TRP A 11 8.04 9.86 24.09
C TRP A 11 6.95 10.65 23.34
N TRP A 12 6.96 11.98 23.44
CA TRP A 12 6.00 12.83 22.71
C TRP A 12 6.11 12.69 21.19
N LYS A 13 7.33 12.55 20.66
CA LYS A 13 7.56 12.38 19.22
C LYS A 13 7.12 11.02 18.70
N LEU A 14 7.27 9.97 19.50
CA LEU A 14 6.75 8.63 19.17
C LEU A 14 5.22 8.62 19.13
N ASN A 15 4.57 9.28 20.09
CA ASN A 15 3.12 9.41 20.08
C ASN A 15 2.62 10.27 18.91
N LEU A 16 3.38 11.30 18.52
CA LEU A 16 3.08 12.08 17.33
C LEU A 16 3.14 11.23 16.05
N ALA A 17 4.15 10.36 15.90
CA ALA A 17 4.23 9.43 14.77
C ALA A 17 3.00 8.51 14.73
N ASN A 18 2.66 7.87 15.86
CA ASN A 18 1.47 7.00 15.94
C ASN A 18 0.18 7.76 15.60
N PHE A 19 0.03 9.00 16.08
CA PHE A 19 -1.13 9.84 15.77
C PHE A 19 -1.22 10.13 14.27
N ILE A 20 -0.11 10.47 13.62
CA ILE A 20 -0.05 10.70 12.17
C ILE A 20 -0.44 9.44 11.40
N THR A 21 0.05 8.26 11.81
CA THR A 21 -0.34 6.98 11.20
C THR A 21 -1.84 6.71 11.32
N VAL A 22 -2.43 6.96 12.50
CA VAL A 22 -3.88 6.80 12.73
C VAL A 22 -4.71 7.76 11.88
N VAL A 23 -4.28 9.02 11.77
CA VAL A 23 -4.92 10.00 10.88
C VAL A 23 -4.83 9.53 9.42
N GLY A 24 -3.66 9.08 8.97
CA GLY A 24 -3.48 8.55 7.61
C GLY A 24 -4.37 7.34 7.28
N LEU A 25 -4.54 6.43 8.24
CA LEU A 25 -5.47 5.31 8.14
C LEU A 25 -6.92 5.77 8.07
N PHE A 26 -7.30 6.73 8.92
CA PHE A 26 -8.64 7.31 8.87
C PHE A 26 -8.92 7.99 7.53
N LEU A 27 -7.97 8.78 7.00
CA LEU A 27 -8.07 9.40 5.69
C LEU A 27 -8.18 8.36 4.57
N THR A 28 -7.46 7.23 4.67
CA THR A 28 -7.60 6.09 3.75
C THR A 28 -9.03 5.53 3.77
N ILE A 29 -9.65 5.38 4.95
CA ILE A 29 -11.03 4.92 5.07
C ILE A 29 -12.00 5.92 4.42
N VAL A 30 -11.83 7.22 4.69
CA VAL A 30 -12.63 8.28 4.06
C VAL A 30 -12.47 8.27 2.53
N PHE A 31 -11.24 8.10 2.05
CA PHE A 31 -10.94 7.99 0.63
C PHE A 31 -11.67 6.80 -0.02
N ILE A 32 -11.62 5.62 0.60
CA ILE A 32 -12.32 4.42 0.11
C ILE A 32 -13.84 4.66 0.10
N TYR A 33 -14.37 5.25 1.17
CA TYR A 33 -15.79 5.60 1.27
C TYR A 33 -16.23 6.53 0.14
N LEU A 34 -15.48 7.60 -0.12
CA LEU A 34 -15.78 8.53 -1.21
C LEU A 34 -15.70 7.86 -2.57
N CYS A 35 -14.68 7.03 -2.81
CA CYS A 35 -14.57 6.29 -4.06
C CYS A 35 -15.77 5.37 -4.34
N LEU A 36 -16.35 4.76 -3.30
CA LEU A 36 -17.47 3.83 -3.44
C LEU A 36 -18.84 4.52 -3.50
N TYR A 37 -19.06 5.53 -2.66
CA TYR A 37 -20.39 6.13 -2.45
C TYR A 37 -20.54 7.52 -3.06
N HIS A 38 -19.44 8.25 -3.28
CA HIS A 38 -19.41 9.60 -3.82
C HIS A 38 -18.36 9.77 -4.96
N PRO A 39 -18.35 8.88 -5.97
CA PRO A 39 -17.34 8.90 -7.04
C PRO A 39 -17.36 10.20 -7.87
N GLU A 40 -18.45 10.98 -7.80
CA GLU A 40 -18.53 12.31 -8.40
C GLU A 40 -17.61 13.34 -7.74
N MET A 41 -17.17 13.13 -6.48
CA MET A 41 -16.29 14.04 -5.75
C MET A 41 -14.80 13.83 -6.08
N LEU A 42 -14.47 13.66 -7.37
CA LEU A 42 -13.10 13.37 -7.83
C LEU A 42 -12.04 14.36 -7.32
N TRP A 43 -12.36 15.65 -7.26
CA TRP A 43 -11.44 16.66 -6.73
C TRP A 43 -11.04 16.39 -5.27
N LEU A 44 -12.00 15.96 -4.44
CA LEU A 44 -11.78 15.67 -3.03
C LEU A 44 -11.03 14.35 -2.88
N ILE A 45 -11.41 13.34 -3.66
CA ILE A 45 -10.71 12.05 -3.73
C ILE A 45 -9.23 12.25 -4.10
N ALA A 46 -8.95 13.06 -5.14
CA ALA A 46 -7.59 13.39 -5.55
C ALA A 46 -6.85 14.20 -4.48
N ALA A 47 -7.51 15.17 -3.84
CA ALA A 47 -6.92 15.97 -2.78
C ALA A 47 -6.53 15.13 -1.56
N LEU A 48 -7.28 14.07 -1.24
CA LEU A 48 -6.99 13.17 -0.10
C LEU A 48 -5.73 12.32 -0.29
N ILE A 49 -5.28 12.08 -1.53
CA ILE A 49 -4.06 11.32 -1.80
C ILE A 49 -2.84 12.02 -1.16
N ILE A 50 -2.78 13.35 -1.26
CA ILE A 50 -1.67 14.16 -0.76
C ILE A 50 -1.45 13.97 0.76
N PRO A 51 -2.43 14.19 1.64
CA PRO A 51 -2.24 13.99 3.07
C PRO A 51 -2.08 12.51 3.45
N ILE A 52 -2.64 11.56 2.69
CA ILE A 52 -2.41 10.12 2.92
C ILE A 52 -0.92 9.80 2.70
N GLU A 53 -0.36 10.15 1.53
CA GLU A 53 1.06 9.92 1.21
C GLU A 53 1.99 10.73 2.13
N ALA A 54 1.61 11.97 2.47
CA ALA A 54 2.39 12.79 3.39
C ALA A 54 2.44 12.18 4.81
N SER A 55 1.34 11.58 5.27
CA SER A 55 1.30 10.92 6.58
C SER A 55 2.33 9.79 6.68
N ASP A 56 2.47 9.01 5.61
CA ASP A 56 3.41 7.89 5.48
C ASP A 56 4.87 8.33 5.39
N TYR A 57 5.12 9.40 4.64
CA TYR A 57 6.45 9.96 4.60
C TYR A 57 6.89 10.52 5.97
N ILE A 58 5.98 11.20 6.67
CA ILE A 58 6.29 11.90 7.92
C ILE A 58 6.48 10.91 9.06
N ASP A 59 5.59 9.93 9.25
CA ASP A 59 5.73 8.97 10.35
C ASP A 59 6.97 8.07 10.18
N GLY A 60 7.28 7.62 8.96
CA GLY A 60 8.50 6.87 8.66
C GLY A 60 9.78 7.69 8.89
N LYS A 61 9.76 9.01 8.65
CA LYS A 61 10.88 9.91 8.98
C LYS A 61 11.04 10.11 10.48
N ILE A 62 9.95 10.16 11.25
CA ILE A 62 9.99 10.28 12.71
C ILE A 62 10.47 8.96 13.33
N ALA A 63 9.96 7.81 12.87
CA ALA A 63 10.36 6.48 13.35
C ALA A 63 11.86 6.22 13.18
N ARG A 64 12.43 6.54 12.01
CA ARG A 64 13.89 6.42 11.76
C ARG A 64 14.75 7.27 12.68
N ARG A 65 14.22 8.39 13.21
CA ARG A 65 14.97 9.33 14.06
C ARG A 65 14.85 9.03 15.56
N TYR A 66 13.76 8.41 16.00
CA TYR A 66 13.45 8.27 17.43
C TYR A 66 13.23 6.82 17.89
N GLY A 67 13.34 5.86 16.97
CA GLY A 67 13.03 4.45 17.21
C GLY A 67 11.57 4.15 16.86
N GLU A 68 11.30 2.90 16.51
CA GLU A 68 9.97 2.46 16.09
C GLU A 68 9.21 1.87 17.29
N SER A 69 7.96 2.28 17.49
CA SER A 69 7.11 1.64 18.50
C SER A 69 6.56 0.31 17.97
N LEU A 70 6.30 -0.68 18.84
CA LEU A 70 5.75 -1.98 18.42
C LEU A 70 4.39 -1.83 17.71
N LEU A 71 3.56 -0.90 18.17
CA LEU A 71 2.29 -0.59 17.52
C LEU A 71 2.52 0.10 16.17
N GLY A 72 3.44 1.08 16.12
CA GLY A 72 3.82 1.77 14.90
C GLY A 72 4.31 0.82 13.81
N SER A 73 5.18 -0.14 14.14
CA SER A 73 5.72 -1.09 13.14
C SER A 73 4.68 -2.06 12.57
N ILE A 74 3.65 -2.39 13.36
CA ILE A 74 2.53 -3.21 12.90
C ILE A 74 1.57 -2.36 12.06
N LEU A 75 1.24 -1.16 12.51
CA LEU A 75 0.31 -0.24 11.84
C LEU A 75 0.85 0.24 10.49
N ASP A 76 2.13 0.63 10.44
CA ASP A 76 2.83 1.09 9.23
C ASP A 76 2.80 0.01 8.14
N ARG A 77 3.20 -1.21 8.48
CA ARG A 77 3.20 -2.37 7.57
C ARG A 77 1.81 -2.78 7.08
N LYS A 78 0.75 -2.40 7.80
CA LYS A 78 -0.65 -2.70 7.44
C LYS A 78 -1.30 -1.57 6.65
N ARG A 79 -0.96 -0.30 6.93
CA ARG A 79 -1.54 0.88 6.27
C ARG A 79 -1.40 0.81 4.76
N ASP A 80 -0.20 0.52 4.26
CA ASP A 80 0.07 0.49 2.83
C ASP A 80 -0.87 -0.44 2.05
N ARG A 81 -1.12 -1.62 2.62
CA ARG A 81 -2.00 -2.62 2.02
C ARG A 81 -3.48 -2.25 2.15
N VAL A 82 -3.86 -1.57 3.24
CA VAL A 82 -5.21 -1.05 3.45
C VAL A 82 -5.54 0.06 2.46
N PHE A 83 -4.57 0.84 1.99
CA PHE A 83 -4.78 1.80 0.90
C PHE A 83 -4.79 1.12 -0.47
N ILE A 84 -3.73 0.37 -0.80
CA ILE A 84 -3.52 -0.15 -2.16
C ILE A 84 -4.59 -1.19 -2.54
N PHE A 85 -4.85 -2.17 -1.68
CA PHE A 85 -5.69 -3.31 -2.06
C PHE A 85 -7.15 -2.91 -2.37
N PRO A 86 -7.86 -2.15 -1.51
CA PRO A 86 -9.19 -1.66 -1.84
C PRO A 86 -9.20 -0.73 -3.04
N SER A 87 -8.18 0.12 -3.20
CA SER A 87 -8.06 1.03 -4.35
C SER A 87 -7.94 0.27 -5.68
N LEU A 88 -7.18 -0.84 -5.71
CA LEU A 88 -7.09 -1.71 -6.88
C LEU A 88 -8.43 -2.39 -7.20
N ILE A 89 -9.19 -2.79 -6.19
CA ILE A 89 -10.54 -3.34 -6.37
C ILE A 89 -11.48 -2.29 -6.96
N ILE A 90 -11.46 -1.06 -6.42
CA ILE A 90 -12.25 0.07 -6.93
C ILE A 90 -11.89 0.34 -8.39
N LEU A 91 -10.59 0.39 -8.70
CA LEU A 91 -10.07 0.54 -10.07
C LEU A 91 -10.56 -0.58 -11.01
N ALA A 92 -10.65 -1.82 -10.54
CA ALA A 92 -11.17 -2.94 -11.33
C ALA A 92 -12.69 -2.84 -11.58
N TRP A 93 -13.44 -2.44 -10.56
CA TRP A 93 -14.91 -2.52 -10.54
C TRP A 93 -15.60 -1.33 -11.18
N HIS A 94 -15.08 -0.11 -11.04
CA HIS A 94 -15.81 1.10 -11.42
C HIS A 94 -15.83 1.32 -12.95
N HIS A 95 -16.76 0.64 -13.64
CA HIS A 95 -17.05 0.83 -15.07
C HIS A 95 -17.71 2.17 -15.42
N ARG A 96 -18.03 3.02 -14.45
CA ARG A 96 -18.76 4.29 -14.66
C ARG A 96 -17.91 5.44 -15.21
N TRP A 97 -16.61 5.25 -15.33
CA TRP A 97 -15.66 6.28 -15.71
C TRP A 97 -15.48 6.11 -17.22
N LYS A 98 -15.58 7.19 -18.01
CA LYS A 98 -15.77 7.22 -19.48
C LYS A 98 -14.58 6.63 -20.29
N LEU A 99 -14.21 5.39 -20.01
CA LEU A 99 -13.19 4.61 -20.71
C LEU A 99 -13.68 4.15 -22.09
N GLU A 100 -14.91 4.49 -22.48
CA GLU A 100 -15.52 4.17 -23.78
C GLU A 100 -14.73 4.74 -24.97
N GLN A 101 -13.93 5.79 -24.75
CA GLN A 101 -13.07 6.37 -25.78
C GLN A 101 -11.77 5.57 -26.01
N LEU A 102 -11.46 4.60 -25.14
CA LEU A 102 -10.27 3.76 -25.28
C LEU A 102 -10.56 2.55 -26.17
N PRO A 103 -9.57 2.05 -26.93
CA PRO A 103 -9.71 0.79 -27.64
C PRO A 103 -10.12 -0.34 -26.68
N THR A 104 -11.15 -1.09 -27.03
CA THR A 104 -11.71 -2.18 -26.21
C THR A 104 -10.64 -3.16 -25.73
N ALA A 105 -9.69 -3.53 -26.60
CA ALA A 105 -8.58 -4.41 -26.27
C ALA A 105 -7.68 -3.84 -25.15
N LEU A 106 -7.43 -2.52 -25.14
CA LEU A 106 -6.62 -1.85 -24.14
C LEU A 106 -7.31 -1.85 -22.76
N VAL A 107 -8.62 -1.61 -22.74
CA VAL A 107 -9.44 -1.68 -21.52
C VAL A 107 -9.40 -3.10 -20.93
N TYR A 108 -9.59 -4.13 -21.76
CA TYR A 108 -9.51 -5.52 -21.30
C TYR A 108 -8.11 -5.90 -20.80
N ALA A 109 -7.05 -5.51 -21.52
CA ALA A 109 -5.68 -5.75 -21.07
C ALA A 109 -5.40 -5.10 -19.71
N GLY A 110 -5.82 -3.84 -19.52
CA GLY A 110 -5.72 -3.14 -18.24
C GLY A 110 -6.46 -3.87 -17.11
N LYS A 111 -7.70 -4.30 -17.35
CA LYS A 111 -8.48 -5.09 -16.38
C LYS A 111 -7.78 -6.39 -16.00
N ILE A 112 -7.22 -7.12 -16.97
CA ILE A 112 -6.47 -8.36 -16.71
C ILE A 112 -5.26 -8.08 -15.81
N LEU A 113 -4.49 -7.02 -16.07
CA LEU A 113 -3.34 -6.65 -15.23
C LEU A 113 -3.76 -6.30 -13.79
N ILE A 114 -4.88 -5.59 -13.62
CA ILE A 114 -5.41 -5.26 -12.29
C ILE A 114 -5.83 -6.54 -11.56
N ILE A 115 -6.56 -7.43 -12.22
CA ILE A 115 -6.99 -8.72 -11.63
C ILE A 115 -5.78 -9.56 -11.20
N ILE A 116 -4.76 -9.70 -12.07
CA ILE A 116 -3.53 -10.41 -11.73
C ILE A 116 -2.87 -9.79 -10.49
N THR A 117 -2.83 -8.45 -10.41
CA THR A 117 -2.28 -7.74 -9.25
C THR A 117 -3.05 -8.06 -7.97
N ILE A 118 -4.39 -8.01 -8.02
CA ILE A 118 -5.27 -8.34 -6.89
C ILE A 118 -5.01 -9.78 -6.42
N ILE A 119 -4.95 -10.73 -7.35
CA ILE A 119 -4.65 -12.14 -7.05
C ILE A 119 -3.30 -12.26 -6.34
N LEU A 120 -2.26 -11.61 -6.86
CA LEU A 120 -0.93 -11.63 -6.24
C LEU A 120 -0.91 -10.97 -4.85
N GLU A 121 -1.73 -9.95 -4.60
CA GLU A 121 -1.89 -9.37 -3.25
C GLU A 121 -2.51 -10.38 -2.28
N VAL A 122 -3.59 -11.05 -2.71
CA VAL A 122 -4.23 -12.09 -1.91
C VAL A 122 -3.25 -13.22 -1.60
N ILE A 123 -2.50 -13.70 -2.59
CA ILE A 123 -1.46 -14.72 -2.39
C ILE A 123 -0.42 -14.23 -1.38
N THR A 124 0.07 -12.99 -1.52
CA THR A 124 1.07 -12.43 -0.60
C THR A 124 0.53 -12.32 0.84
N LEU A 125 -0.74 -11.95 1.01
CA LEU A 125 -1.40 -11.90 2.32
C LEU A 125 -1.55 -13.29 2.94
N LEU A 126 -1.95 -14.29 2.14
CA LEU A 126 -2.07 -15.68 2.58
C LEU A 126 -0.71 -16.25 2.98
N THR A 127 0.31 -16.04 2.15
CA THR A 127 1.68 -16.45 2.41
C THR A 127 2.22 -15.84 3.71
N PHE A 128 1.93 -14.56 3.97
CA PHE A 128 2.22 -13.91 5.26
C PHE A 128 1.53 -14.63 6.43
N PHE A 129 0.22 -14.91 6.31
CA PHE A 129 -0.54 -15.57 7.38
C PHE A 129 -0.02 -16.98 7.68
N VAL A 130 0.26 -17.77 6.65
CA VAL A 130 0.85 -19.12 6.78
C VAL A 130 2.19 -19.05 7.53
N GLY A 131 3.06 -18.10 7.19
CA GLY A 131 4.35 -17.97 7.90
C GLY A 131 4.21 -17.57 9.36
N VAL A 132 3.24 -16.70 9.70
CA VAL A 132 2.91 -16.38 11.12
C VAL A 132 2.50 -17.65 11.87
N VAL A 133 1.60 -18.45 11.29
CA VAL A 133 1.09 -19.67 11.92
C VAL A 133 2.22 -20.69 12.12
N LEU A 134 2.98 -21.00 11.08
CA LEU A 134 4.06 -21.99 11.14
C LEU A 134 5.12 -21.62 12.19
N LYS A 135 5.52 -20.35 12.25
CA LYS A 135 6.50 -19.91 13.24
C LYS A 135 5.95 -19.82 14.66
N SER A 136 4.65 -19.53 14.81
CA SER A 136 3.99 -19.61 16.12
C SER A 136 4.01 -21.05 16.66
N ILE A 137 3.78 -22.04 15.79
CA ILE A 137 3.90 -23.46 16.12
C ILE A 137 5.35 -23.79 16.50
N GLU A 138 6.34 -23.41 15.70
CA GLU A 138 7.74 -23.70 15.98
C GLU A 138 8.22 -23.17 17.34
N ILE A 139 7.85 -21.92 17.69
CA ILE A 139 8.17 -21.31 18.99
C ILE A 139 7.55 -22.12 20.14
N VAL A 140 6.29 -22.53 20.01
CA VAL A 140 5.57 -23.26 21.05
C VAL A 140 6.13 -24.68 21.24
N PHE A 141 6.42 -25.40 20.17
CA PHE A 141 6.84 -26.80 20.25
C PHE A 141 8.33 -27.00 20.51
N TYR A 142 9.20 -26.13 19.99
CA TYR A 142 10.66 -26.29 20.12
C TYR A 142 11.28 -25.44 21.22
N ASN A 143 10.47 -24.69 21.97
CA ASN A 143 10.91 -23.79 23.05
C ASN A 143 12.10 -22.88 22.63
N GLN A 144 12.16 -22.53 21.34
CA GLN A 144 13.18 -21.66 20.81
C GLN A 144 12.99 -20.24 21.36
N LYS A 145 14.10 -19.56 21.62
CA LYS A 145 14.06 -18.11 21.87
C LYS A 145 13.32 -17.44 20.72
N LYS A 146 12.48 -16.47 21.07
CA LYS A 146 11.70 -15.64 20.15
C LYS A 146 12.65 -14.85 19.24
N GLU A 147 13.19 -15.50 18.22
CA GLU A 147 13.97 -14.84 17.19
C GLU A 147 13.06 -13.83 16.51
N LYS A 148 13.58 -12.62 16.21
CA LYS A 148 12.79 -11.58 15.54
C LYS A 148 12.46 -12.10 14.15
N LEU A 149 11.26 -12.66 14.01
CA LEU A 149 10.78 -13.15 12.74
C LEU A 149 10.54 -11.94 11.81
N ASP A 150 11.46 -11.71 10.89
CA ASP A 150 11.33 -10.65 9.90
C ASP A 150 10.39 -11.09 8.77
N LEU A 151 9.08 -11.09 9.07
CA LEU A 151 8.01 -11.21 8.08
C LEU A 151 7.76 -9.87 7.36
N GLY A 152 8.74 -8.96 7.36
CA GLY A 152 8.67 -7.72 6.62
C GLY A 152 8.63 -7.97 5.12
N PRO A 153 8.04 -7.03 4.34
CA PRO A 153 8.26 -7.03 2.91
C PRO A 153 9.76 -6.90 2.65
N ASN A 154 10.29 -7.72 1.76
CA ASN A 154 11.65 -7.52 1.25
C ASN A 154 11.69 -6.26 0.37
N GLU A 155 12.88 -5.91 -0.13
CA GLU A 155 13.05 -4.76 -1.03
C GLU A 155 12.06 -4.80 -2.21
N ALA A 156 11.91 -5.96 -2.85
CA ALA A 156 10.95 -6.13 -3.94
C ALA A 156 9.49 -5.90 -3.50
N GLY A 157 9.11 -6.36 -2.30
CA GLY A 157 7.79 -6.13 -1.72
C GLY A 157 7.53 -4.64 -1.46
N ARG A 158 8.52 -3.90 -0.94
CA ARG A 158 8.43 -2.45 -0.74
C ARG A 158 8.32 -1.70 -2.06
N ASP A 159 9.12 -2.06 -3.06
CA ASP A 159 9.04 -1.48 -4.40
C ASP A 159 7.66 -1.68 -5.04
N SER A 160 7.06 -2.86 -4.83
CA SER A 160 5.71 -3.15 -5.33
C SER A 160 4.66 -2.23 -4.69
N ILE A 161 4.79 -1.94 -3.40
CA ILE A 161 3.91 -1.00 -2.68
C ILE A 161 4.02 0.40 -3.31
N TYR A 162 5.23 0.92 -3.51
CA TYR A 162 5.42 2.23 -4.15
C TYR A 162 4.86 2.28 -5.58
N CYS A 163 5.01 1.20 -6.35
CA CYS A 163 4.39 1.09 -7.67
C CYS A 163 2.85 1.16 -7.58
N GLY A 164 2.26 0.51 -6.57
CA GLY A 164 0.82 0.54 -6.31
C GLY A 164 0.31 1.95 -6.02
N PHE A 165 0.98 2.68 -5.13
CA PHE A 165 0.69 4.09 -4.86
C PHE A 165 0.76 4.93 -6.14
N ALA A 166 1.87 4.85 -6.89
CA ALA A 166 2.03 5.60 -8.12
C ALA A 166 0.94 5.31 -9.15
N VAL A 167 0.53 4.04 -9.31
CA VAL A 167 -0.57 3.65 -10.21
C VAL A 167 -1.88 4.30 -9.77
N ILE A 168 -2.23 4.24 -8.49
CA ILE A 168 -3.49 4.82 -7.96
C ILE A 168 -3.48 6.34 -8.12
N THR A 169 -2.35 6.98 -7.80
CA THR A 169 -2.17 8.43 -7.89
C THR A 169 -2.29 8.90 -9.34
N VAL A 170 -1.57 8.29 -10.28
CA VAL A 170 -1.68 8.62 -11.71
C VAL A 170 -3.11 8.41 -12.21
N TRP A 171 -3.75 7.32 -11.80
CA TRP A 171 -5.11 7.00 -12.22
C TRP A 171 -6.11 8.06 -11.78
N ILE A 172 -6.15 8.40 -10.48
CA ILE A 172 -7.11 9.35 -9.93
C ILE A 172 -6.86 10.76 -10.45
N TRP A 173 -5.61 11.21 -10.53
CA TRP A 173 -5.29 12.52 -11.08
C TRP A 173 -5.65 12.61 -12.56
N SER A 174 -5.41 11.56 -13.36
CA SER A 174 -5.79 11.56 -14.78
C SER A 174 -7.30 11.77 -14.95
N LEU A 175 -8.10 11.11 -14.13
CA LEU A 175 -9.57 11.20 -14.21
C LEU A 175 -10.11 12.50 -13.66
N THR A 176 -9.45 13.04 -12.63
CA THR A 176 -9.76 14.36 -12.09
C THR A 176 -9.49 15.43 -13.14
N ILE A 177 -8.29 15.43 -13.74
CA ILE A 177 -7.93 16.41 -14.78
C ILE A 177 -8.87 16.29 -15.97
N GLU A 178 -9.14 15.08 -16.45
CA GLU A 178 -10.06 14.87 -17.58
C GLU A 178 -11.47 15.39 -17.28
N LYS A 179 -12.01 15.13 -16.07
CA LYS A 179 -13.32 15.64 -15.66
C LYS A 179 -13.40 17.17 -15.67
N TYR A 180 -12.35 17.86 -15.20
CA TYR A 180 -12.39 19.32 -15.02
C TYR A 180 -11.83 20.12 -16.20
N SER A 181 -10.93 19.55 -16.99
CA SER A 181 -10.34 20.21 -18.17
C SER A 181 -10.99 19.78 -19.49
N GLY A 182 -11.69 18.64 -19.52
CA GLY A 182 -12.22 18.03 -20.74
C GLY A 182 -11.16 17.41 -21.65
N LEU A 183 -9.88 17.43 -21.27
CA LEU A 183 -8.78 16.82 -22.03
C LEU A 183 -8.76 15.29 -21.81
N PRO A 184 -8.51 14.47 -22.84
CA PRO A 184 -8.50 13.01 -22.73
C PRO A 184 -7.21 12.49 -22.07
N VAL A 185 -6.94 12.89 -20.84
CA VAL A 185 -5.71 12.58 -20.10
C VAL A 185 -5.60 11.08 -19.82
N ILE A 186 -6.72 10.37 -19.64
CA ILE A 186 -6.69 8.93 -19.40
C ILE A 186 -6.07 8.15 -20.56
N TYR A 187 -6.26 8.63 -21.79
CA TYR A 187 -5.68 8.02 -23.00
C TYR A 187 -4.16 8.00 -22.94
N PHE A 188 -3.55 9.12 -22.55
CA PHE A 188 -2.09 9.26 -22.47
C PHE A 188 -1.48 8.60 -21.23
N SER A 189 -2.23 8.53 -20.12
CA SER A 189 -1.76 7.88 -18.89
C SER A 189 -1.92 6.36 -18.90
N THR A 190 -2.76 5.79 -19.78
CA THR A 190 -3.00 4.34 -19.82
C THR A 190 -1.72 3.50 -20.02
N PRO A 191 -0.77 3.85 -20.92
CA PRO A 191 0.50 3.14 -21.01
C PRO A 191 1.33 3.21 -19.72
N LEU A 192 1.30 4.35 -19.01
CA LEU A 192 1.99 4.52 -17.74
C LEU A 192 1.37 3.64 -16.65
N LEU A 193 0.04 3.57 -16.61
CA LEU A 193 -0.70 2.68 -15.70
C LEU A 193 -0.38 1.21 -15.98
N ALA A 194 -0.38 0.81 -17.25
CA ALA A 194 -0.03 -0.56 -17.64
C ALA A 194 1.42 -0.92 -17.27
N TYR A 195 2.37 0.00 -17.51
CA TYR A 195 3.75 -0.17 -17.07
C TYR A 195 3.88 -0.29 -15.55
N GLY A 196 3.21 0.58 -14.81
CA GLY A 196 3.20 0.56 -13.33
C GLY A 196 2.63 -0.74 -12.77
N LEU A 197 1.50 -1.21 -13.31
CA LEU A 197 0.90 -2.52 -12.97
C LEU A 197 1.85 -3.67 -13.30
N GLY A 198 2.46 -3.67 -14.49
CA GLY A 198 3.44 -4.68 -14.90
C GLY A 198 4.66 -4.75 -13.97
N ARG A 199 5.23 -3.59 -13.61
CA ARG A 199 6.31 -3.52 -12.60
C ARG A 199 5.85 -4.04 -11.25
N MET A 200 4.65 -3.68 -10.82
CA MET A 200 4.10 -4.11 -9.54
C MET A 200 3.94 -5.63 -9.49
N ILE A 201 3.44 -6.25 -10.56
CA ILE A 201 3.34 -7.72 -10.73
C ILE A 201 4.72 -8.37 -10.64
N TRP A 202 5.69 -7.88 -11.42
CA TRP A 202 7.06 -8.42 -11.41
C TRP A 202 7.68 -8.38 -10.01
N LYS A 203 7.56 -7.24 -9.33
CA LYS A 203 8.08 -7.04 -7.97
C LYS A 203 7.37 -7.92 -6.94
N ARG A 204 6.07 -8.21 -7.11
CA ARG A 204 5.34 -9.16 -6.25
C ARG A 204 5.85 -10.58 -6.41
N ILE A 205 6.09 -11.03 -7.63
CA ILE A 205 6.62 -12.37 -7.89
C ILE A 205 7.98 -12.54 -7.20
N LEU A 206 8.88 -11.54 -7.36
CA LEU A 206 10.17 -11.51 -6.66
C LEU A 206 10.01 -11.45 -5.13
N SER A 207 9.02 -10.69 -4.64
CA SER A 207 8.71 -10.61 -3.21
C SER A 207 8.29 -11.96 -2.64
N LEU A 208 7.44 -12.71 -3.37
CA LEU A 208 6.98 -14.03 -2.96
C LEU A 208 8.13 -15.02 -2.94
N HIS A 209 8.96 -15.05 -3.99
CA HIS A 209 10.13 -15.93 -4.05
C HIS A 209 11.06 -15.71 -2.85
N GLY A 210 11.46 -14.45 -2.61
CA GLY A 210 12.33 -14.13 -1.48
C GLY A 210 11.67 -14.33 -0.12
N TYR A 211 10.33 -14.33 -0.02
CA TYR A 211 9.65 -14.68 1.22
C TYR A 211 9.80 -16.18 1.53
N TRP A 212 9.56 -17.04 0.54
CA TRP A 212 9.67 -18.49 0.72
C TRP A 212 11.09 -18.91 1.12
N GLU A 213 12.12 -18.26 0.57
CA GLU A 213 13.52 -18.49 0.97
C GLU A 213 13.79 -18.14 2.44
N ARG A 214 13.13 -17.10 2.98
CA ARG A 214 13.27 -16.72 4.40
C ARG A 214 12.53 -17.65 5.35
N VAL A 215 11.36 -18.16 4.93
CA VAL A 215 10.55 -19.06 5.79
C VAL A 215 11.05 -20.50 5.72
N PHE A 216 11.54 -20.94 4.57
CA PHE A 216 12.08 -22.28 4.33
C PHE A 216 13.48 -22.18 3.73
N PRO A 217 14.49 -21.83 4.54
CA PRO A 217 15.86 -21.84 4.07
C PRO A 217 16.24 -23.24 3.61
N LYS A 218 16.86 -23.34 2.42
CA LYS A 218 17.44 -24.59 1.96
C LYS A 218 18.65 -24.89 2.85
N ASN A 219 18.57 -25.98 3.61
CA ASN A 219 19.71 -26.55 4.34
C ASN A 219 20.75 -27.11 3.37
#